data_AF-A0A176WEQ7-F1
#
_entry.id   AF-A0A176WEQ7-F1
#
_cell.length_a   1.000
_cell.length_b   1.000
_cell.length_c   1.000
_cell.angle_alpha   90.00
_cell.angle_beta   90.00
_cell.angle_gamma   90.00
#
_symmetry.space_group_name_H-M   'P 1'
#
loop_
_entity.id
_entity.type
_entity.pdbx_description
1 polymer ?
#
loop_
_entity_poly.entity_id
_entity_poly.type
_entity_poly.pdbx_seq_one_letter_code
_entity_poly.pdbx_strand_id
1 'polypeptide(L)'
;MGPSDPHPNWHLGMRGTQHRAVLWRVWKEGGTGFLYWGANCYEKALTPSTEIRFRRGLPPGDGVLYYPGEVFTPGSTVPVASVRLERLLSGMQDFEYLQLYSSIFGRLAGLALLEKTGMYYGPERYTHEHATVESMRSEVFRACRAPL
;
A
#
# COMPACT_ATOMS: atom_id res chain seq x y z
N MET A 1 8.92 8.14 14.79
CA MET A 1 8.74 6.75 14.31
C MET A 1 7.29 6.61 13.90
N GLY A 2 7.00 6.13 12.68
CA GLY A 2 5.63 5.89 12.23
C GLY A 2 4.97 4.74 12.99
N PRO A 3 3.64 4.57 12.88
CA PRO A 3 2.93 3.52 13.60
C PRO A 3 3.37 2.13 13.13
N SER A 4 3.52 1.19 14.08
CA SER A 4 3.85 -0.22 13.85
C SER A 4 2.63 -1.11 14.04
N ASP A 5 2.79 -2.43 13.90
CA ASP A 5 1.74 -3.42 14.17
C ASP A 5 1.03 -3.11 15.51
N PRO A 6 -0.32 -3.11 15.58
CA PRO A 6 -1.29 -3.59 14.57
C PRO A 6 -1.58 -2.62 13.41
N HIS A 7 -1.00 -1.42 13.41
CA HIS A 7 -1.31 -0.40 12.41
C HIS A 7 -0.64 -0.66 11.05
N PRO A 8 -1.32 -0.32 9.93
CA PRO A 8 -0.74 -0.50 8.61
C PRO A 8 0.38 0.50 8.33
N ASN A 9 1.47 0.04 7.72
CA ASN A 9 2.60 0.85 7.26
C ASN A 9 3.41 0.10 6.17
N TRP A 10 4.51 0.67 5.67
CA TRP A 10 5.42 0.06 4.67
C TRP A 10 6.77 -0.40 5.21
N HIS A 11 6.84 -0.71 6.51
CA HIS A 11 8.05 -1.30 7.10
C HIS A 11 8.32 -2.70 6.50
N LEU A 12 9.58 -3.08 6.37
CA LEU A 12 10.02 -4.28 5.65
C LEU A 12 9.41 -5.58 6.20
N GLY A 13 9.21 -5.67 7.52
CA GLY A 13 8.67 -6.87 8.17
C GLY A 13 7.15 -7.03 8.10
N MET A 14 6.43 -6.10 7.46
CA MET A 14 4.97 -6.13 7.39
C MET A 14 4.46 -6.93 6.18
N ARG A 15 3.21 -7.39 6.28
CA ARG A 15 2.54 -8.14 5.21
C ARG A 15 2.10 -7.22 4.07
N GLY A 16 1.97 -7.79 2.88
CA GLY A 16 1.49 -7.07 1.70
C GLY A 16 0.10 -6.45 1.86
N THR A 17 -0.79 -7.04 2.68
CA THR A 17 -2.09 -6.47 3.02
C THR A 17 -2.00 -5.28 3.97
N GLN A 18 -1.04 -5.28 4.91
CA GLN A 18 -0.78 -4.12 5.79
C GLN A 18 -0.32 -2.91 4.97
N HIS A 19 0.50 -3.14 3.93
CA HIS A 19 0.91 -2.09 3.00
C HIS A 19 -0.25 -1.45 2.24
N ARG A 20 -1.23 -2.26 1.82
CA ARG A 20 -2.42 -1.78 1.10
C ARG A 20 -3.38 -1.04 2.02
N ALA A 21 -3.53 -1.51 3.26
CA ALA A 21 -4.44 -0.95 4.26
C ALA A 21 -4.15 0.52 4.61
N VAL A 22 -2.93 1.02 4.35
CA VAL A 22 -2.64 2.46 4.45
C VAL A 22 -3.58 3.27 3.53
N LEU A 23 -3.81 2.83 2.29
CA LEU A 23 -4.67 3.57 1.37
C LEU A 23 -6.16 3.31 1.59
N TRP A 24 -6.53 2.16 2.15
CA TRP A 24 -7.91 1.93 2.61
C TRP A 24 -8.27 2.90 3.74
N ARG A 25 -7.32 3.14 4.66
CA ARG A 25 -7.46 4.16 5.71
C ARG A 25 -7.64 5.56 5.12
N VAL A 26 -6.75 5.95 4.20
CA VAL A 26 -6.84 7.26 3.51
C VAL A 26 -8.22 7.43 2.89
N TRP A 27 -8.70 6.42 2.14
CA TRP A 27 -10.03 6.48 1.55
C TRP A 27 -11.13 6.61 2.61
N LYS A 28 -11.11 5.79 3.68
CA LYS A 28 -12.15 5.77 4.72
C LYS A 28 -12.20 7.09 5.51
N GLU A 29 -11.06 7.71 5.74
CA GLU A 29 -10.94 8.98 6.48
C GLU A 29 -11.14 10.22 5.59
N GLY A 30 -11.40 10.04 4.29
CA GLY A 30 -11.71 11.13 3.36
C GLY A 30 -10.48 11.85 2.77
N GLY A 31 -9.30 11.24 2.88
CA GLY A 31 -8.10 11.73 2.21
C GLY A 31 -8.18 11.58 0.69
N THR A 32 -7.57 12.51 -0.03
CA THR A 32 -7.56 12.56 -1.51
C THR A 32 -6.30 11.96 -2.14
N GLY A 33 -5.34 11.57 -1.33
CA GLY A 33 -4.05 11.03 -1.75
C GLY A 33 -3.19 10.69 -0.55
N PHE A 34 -1.95 10.29 -0.81
CA PHE A 34 -1.02 9.88 0.23
C PHE A 34 0.38 10.46 -0.01
N LEU A 35 1.03 10.91 1.07
CA LEU A 35 2.40 11.42 1.05
C LEU A 35 3.29 10.47 1.86
N TYR A 36 4.36 9.95 1.24
CA TYR A 36 5.41 9.21 1.94
C TYR A 36 6.68 10.03 2.04
N TRP A 37 7.35 9.99 3.21
CA TRP A 37 8.44 10.93 3.52
C TRP A 37 9.75 10.66 2.75
N GLY A 38 9.95 9.45 2.23
CA GLY A 38 11.15 9.09 1.47
C GLY A 38 11.03 7.74 0.79
N ALA A 39 11.63 7.57 -0.39
CA ALA A 39 11.53 6.32 -1.17
C ALA A 39 12.89 5.67 -1.47
N ASN A 40 13.99 6.33 -1.13
CA ASN A 40 15.38 5.89 -1.39
C ASN A 40 16.35 6.40 -0.30
N CYS A 41 15.86 6.58 0.93
CA CYS A 41 16.60 7.15 2.04
C CYS A 41 17.45 6.10 2.77
N TYR A 42 18.45 5.55 2.09
CA TYR A 42 19.43 4.61 2.66
C TYR A 42 20.28 5.22 3.78
N GLU A 43 20.90 4.35 4.60
CA GLU A 43 22.08 4.76 5.37
C GLU A 43 23.17 5.19 4.39
N LYS A 44 23.93 6.24 4.72
CA LYS A 44 24.94 6.80 3.81
C LYS A 44 25.97 5.71 3.49
N ALA A 45 25.96 5.22 2.26
CA ALA A 45 26.98 4.31 1.77
C ALA A 45 28.30 5.07 1.59
N LEU A 46 29.40 4.50 2.07
CA LEU A 46 30.74 5.05 1.85
C LEU A 46 31.32 4.60 0.50
N THR A 47 30.79 3.52 -0.08
CA THR A 47 31.23 2.95 -1.36
C THR A 47 30.04 2.45 -2.20
N PRO A 48 30.09 2.44 -3.55
CA PRO A 48 28.99 1.94 -4.38
C PRO A 48 28.66 0.46 -4.17
N SER A 49 29.65 -0.37 -3.82
CA SER A 49 29.51 -1.81 -3.62
C SER A 49 29.17 -2.24 -2.19
N THR A 50 28.84 -1.29 -1.30
CA THR A 50 28.47 -1.65 0.08
C THR A 50 27.09 -2.31 0.14
N GLU A 51 26.96 -3.25 1.08
CA GLU A 51 25.68 -3.84 1.48
C GLU A 51 24.59 -2.77 1.67
N ILE A 52 23.38 -3.07 1.20
CA ILE A 52 22.22 -2.18 1.39
C ILE A 52 21.88 -2.11 2.88
N ARG A 53 22.02 -0.91 3.46
CA ARG A 53 21.71 -0.66 4.88
C ARG A 53 20.60 0.36 5.04
N PHE A 54 19.65 0.03 5.90
CA PHE A 54 18.59 0.96 6.32
C PHE A 54 19.12 1.94 7.37
N ARG A 55 18.57 3.15 7.41
CA ARG A 55 18.96 4.16 8.40
C ARG A 55 18.72 3.67 9.81
N ARG A 56 19.71 3.87 10.68
CA ARG A 56 19.60 3.60 12.12
C ARG A 56 18.53 4.47 12.76
N GLY A 57 17.83 3.92 13.76
CA GLY A 57 16.77 4.62 14.49
C GLY A 57 15.41 4.62 13.78
N LEU A 58 15.30 4.00 12.61
CA LEU A 58 14.03 3.78 11.91
C LEU A 58 13.73 2.28 11.78
N PRO A 59 12.44 1.89 11.68
CA PRO A 59 12.08 0.52 11.35
C PRO A 59 12.73 0.10 10.02
N PRO A 60 13.16 -1.17 9.88
CA PRO A 60 13.74 -1.65 8.63
C PRO A 60 12.86 -1.34 7.42
N GLY A 61 13.45 -0.82 6.34
CA GLY A 61 12.75 -0.43 5.12
C GLY A 61 11.98 0.90 5.16
N ASP A 62 11.85 1.56 6.31
CA ASP A 62 11.22 2.88 6.39
C ASP A 62 12.06 3.93 5.63
N GLY A 63 11.43 4.65 4.71
CA GLY A 63 12.08 5.59 3.80
C GLY A 63 12.69 4.95 2.55
N VAL A 64 12.53 3.64 2.34
CA VAL A 64 13.15 2.89 1.23
C VAL A 64 12.11 2.04 0.51
N LEU A 65 11.81 2.35 -0.74
CA LEU A 65 10.89 1.62 -1.62
C LEU A 65 11.49 1.24 -2.98
N TYR A 66 12.59 1.88 -3.39
CA TYR A 66 13.37 1.56 -4.59
C TYR A 66 14.75 1.06 -4.20
N TYR A 67 15.27 0.07 -4.92
CA TYR A 67 16.61 -0.49 -4.72
C TYR A 67 17.56 -0.19 -5.89
N PRO A 68 18.88 -0.07 -5.65
CA PRO A 68 19.86 0.10 -6.72
C PRO A 68 19.84 -1.09 -7.68
N GLY A 69 19.69 -0.83 -8.97
CA GLY A 69 19.61 -1.89 -9.98
C GLY A 69 20.89 -2.70 -10.14
N GLU A 70 22.05 -2.08 -9.93
CA GLU A 70 23.37 -2.71 -10.00
C GLU A 70 23.53 -3.93 -9.07
N VAL A 71 22.77 -3.98 -7.96
CA VAL A 71 22.76 -5.10 -7.02
C VAL A 71 22.10 -6.34 -7.62
N PHE A 72 21.12 -6.16 -8.50
CA PHE A 72 20.35 -7.25 -9.11
C PHE A 72 20.80 -7.57 -10.54
N THR A 73 21.28 -6.55 -11.26
CA THR A 73 21.74 -6.66 -12.65
C THR A 73 23.04 -5.87 -12.79
N PRO A 74 24.22 -6.52 -12.90
CA PRO A 74 25.50 -5.83 -13.08
C PRO A 74 25.47 -4.87 -14.26
N GLY A 75 25.92 -3.63 -14.04
CA GLY A 75 25.92 -2.56 -15.04
C GLY A 75 24.58 -1.82 -15.23
N SER A 76 23.51 -2.21 -14.52
CA SER A 76 22.24 -1.48 -14.55
C SER A 76 22.31 -0.21 -13.72
N THR A 77 21.88 0.90 -14.32
CA THR A 77 21.69 2.20 -13.64
C THR A 77 20.21 2.46 -13.30
N VAL A 78 19.32 1.53 -13.64
CA VAL A 78 17.87 1.67 -13.46
C VAL A 78 17.47 1.18 -12.07
N PRO A 79 16.76 1.97 -11.24
CA PRO A 79 16.29 1.52 -9.94
C PRO A 79 15.25 0.41 -10.08
N VAL A 80 15.24 -0.51 -9.13
CA VAL A 80 14.29 -1.64 -9.07
C VAL A 80 13.21 -1.34 -8.03
N ALA A 81 11.96 -1.54 -8.40
CA ALA A 81 10.81 -1.40 -7.50
C ALA A 81 10.82 -2.52 -6.43
N SER A 82 10.50 -2.17 -5.19
CA SER A 82 10.25 -3.16 -4.16
C SER A 82 8.85 -3.77 -4.29
N VAL A 83 8.68 -4.99 -3.78
CA VAL A 83 7.34 -5.59 -3.59
C VAL A 83 6.42 -4.66 -2.78
N ARG A 84 6.98 -3.87 -1.86
CA ARG A 84 6.21 -2.91 -1.03
C ARG A 84 5.66 -1.76 -1.85
N LEU A 85 6.42 -1.27 -2.83
CA LEU A 85 5.95 -0.28 -3.81
C LEU A 85 4.84 -0.84 -4.69
N GLU A 86 4.97 -2.09 -5.14
CA GLU A 86 3.89 -2.76 -5.89
C GLU A 86 2.62 -2.98 -5.05
N ARG A 87 2.76 -3.17 -3.74
CA ARG A 87 1.61 -3.19 -2.82
C ARG A 87 1.02 -1.81 -2.56
N LEU A 88 1.82 -0.74 -2.59
CA LEU A 88 1.31 0.63 -2.60
C LEU A 88 0.46 0.87 -3.86
N LEU A 89 0.96 0.49 -5.05
CA LEU A 89 0.18 0.57 -6.30
C LEU A 89 -1.12 -0.23 -6.22
N SER A 90 -1.06 -1.45 -5.66
CA SER A 90 -2.27 -2.27 -5.44
C SER A 90 -3.27 -1.57 -4.51
N GLY A 91 -2.80 -0.89 -3.47
CA GLY A 91 -3.64 -0.08 -2.57
C GLY A 91 -4.23 1.15 -3.26
N MET A 92 -3.53 1.76 -4.22
CA MET A 92 -4.04 2.89 -5.02
C MET A 92 -5.17 2.43 -5.92
N GLN A 93 -5.05 1.25 -6.54
CA GLN A 93 -6.12 0.66 -7.33
C GLN A 93 -7.35 0.35 -6.46
N ASP A 94 -7.16 -0.14 -5.23
CA ASP A 94 -8.28 -0.36 -4.31
C ASP A 94 -8.98 0.96 -3.93
N PHE A 95 -8.19 2.02 -3.72
CA PHE A 95 -8.72 3.37 -3.50
C PHE A 95 -9.57 3.83 -4.69
N GLU A 96 -9.08 3.65 -5.92
CA GLU A 96 -9.80 4.02 -7.15
C GLU A 96 -11.09 3.20 -7.32
N TYR A 97 -11.09 1.91 -7.00
CA TYR A 97 -12.32 1.11 -7.02
C TYR A 97 -13.37 1.63 -6.04
N LEU A 98 -12.95 2.02 -4.84
CA LEU A 98 -13.85 2.59 -3.85
C LEU A 98 -14.34 3.98 -4.28
N GLN A 99 -13.49 4.80 -4.93
CA GLN A 99 -13.91 6.07 -5.54
C GLN A 99 -14.95 5.85 -6.65
N LEU A 100 -14.70 4.91 -7.58
CA LEU A 100 -15.64 4.56 -8.64
C LEU A 100 -16.97 4.07 -8.08
N TYR A 101 -16.94 3.18 -7.10
CA TYR A 101 -18.17 2.68 -6.46
C TYR A 101 -18.94 3.82 -5.78
N SER A 102 -18.25 4.69 -5.05
CA SER A 102 -18.88 5.83 -4.38
C SER A 102 -19.33 6.94 -5.32
N SER A 103 -18.76 7.07 -6.52
CA SER A 103 -19.25 8.04 -7.51
C SER A 103 -20.61 7.63 -8.10
N ILE A 104 -20.88 6.33 -8.17
CA ILE A 104 -22.14 5.78 -8.71
C ILE A 104 -23.20 5.64 -7.60
N PHE A 105 -22.82 5.08 -6.44
CA PHE A 105 -23.76 4.70 -5.37
C PHE A 105 -23.70 5.59 -4.13
N GLY A 106 -22.81 6.58 -4.12
CA GLY A 106 -22.61 7.49 -3.01
C GLY A 106 -21.61 7.00 -1.96
N ARG A 107 -21.18 7.92 -1.10
CA ARG A 107 -20.17 7.68 -0.07
C ARG A 107 -20.59 6.63 0.97
N LEU A 108 -21.85 6.70 1.43
CA LEU A 108 -22.38 5.76 2.43
C LEU A 108 -22.38 4.31 1.93
N ALA A 109 -22.68 4.11 0.64
CA ALA A 109 -22.63 2.78 0.03
C ALA A 109 -21.20 2.23 0.00
N GLY A 110 -20.19 3.06 -0.31
CA GLY A 110 -18.79 2.62 -0.28
C GLY A 110 -18.28 2.29 1.12
N LEU A 111 -18.73 3.01 2.15
CA LEU A 111 -18.44 2.66 3.55
C LEU A 111 -19.08 1.30 3.91
N ALA A 112 -20.34 1.10 3.53
CA ALA A 112 -21.03 -0.17 3.73
C ALA A 112 -20.35 -1.32 2.98
N LEU A 113 -19.77 -1.07 1.80
CA LEU A 113 -19.00 -2.07 1.04
C LEU A 113 -17.75 -2.53 1.79
N LEU A 114 -17.00 -1.61 2.42
CA LEU A 114 -15.84 -1.97 3.26
C LEU A 114 -16.25 -2.86 4.43
N GLU A 115 -17.36 -2.55 5.08
CA GLU A 115 -17.87 -3.31 6.23
C GLU A 115 -18.44 -4.66 5.82
N LYS A 116 -19.22 -4.71 4.73
CA LYS A 116 -19.80 -5.93 4.13
C LYS A 116 -18.72 -6.94 3.76
N THR A 117 -17.62 -6.45 3.17
CA THR A 117 -16.53 -7.31 2.72
C THR A 117 -15.57 -7.65 3.86
N GLY A 118 -15.55 -6.88 4.94
CA GLY A 118 -14.58 -7.02 6.02
C GLY A 118 -13.17 -6.55 5.64
N MET A 119 -13.05 -5.74 4.58
CA MET A 119 -11.75 -5.28 4.10
C MET A 119 -11.06 -4.35 5.09
N TYR A 120 -11.79 -3.35 5.62
CA TYR A 120 -11.23 -2.34 6.51
C TYR A 120 -12.27 -1.74 7.47
N TYR A 121 -12.10 -1.93 8.77
CA TYR A 121 -12.90 -1.30 9.82
C TYR A 121 -12.18 -0.12 10.47
N GLY A 122 -10.88 -0.21 10.65
CA GLY A 122 -10.07 0.82 11.28
C GLY A 122 -8.60 0.46 11.32
N PRO A 123 -7.74 1.34 11.86
CA PRO A 123 -6.30 1.19 11.75
C PRO A 123 -5.75 -0.03 12.51
N GLU A 124 -6.52 -0.67 13.39
CA GLU A 124 -6.14 -1.90 14.09
C GLU A 124 -6.99 -3.11 13.66
N ARG A 125 -7.96 -2.90 12.75
CA ARG A 125 -8.96 -3.91 12.35
C ARG A 125 -9.20 -3.86 10.85
N TYR A 126 -8.48 -4.70 10.13
CA TYR A 126 -8.54 -4.84 8.67
C TYR A 126 -8.11 -6.26 8.26
N THR A 127 -8.43 -6.66 7.03
CA THR A 127 -8.11 -8.01 6.57
C THR A 127 -6.61 -8.21 6.36
N HIS A 128 -6.11 -9.39 6.75
CA HIS A 128 -4.80 -9.88 6.33
C HIS A 128 -4.86 -10.79 5.11
N GLU A 129 -6.08 -11.19 4.70
CA GLU A 129 -6.33 -12.16 3.66
C GLU A 129 -6.56 -11.48 2.31
N HIS A 130 -5.87 -11.97 1.28
CA HIS A 130 -6.01 -11.44 -0.07
C HIS A 130 -7.44 -11.65 -0.64
N ALA A 131 -8.06 -12.79 -0.33
CA ALA A 131 -9.40 -13.15 -0.81
C ALA A 131 -10.47 -12.12 -0.42
N THR A 132 -10.34 -11.49 0.76
CA THR A 132 -11.25 -10.42 1.19
C THR A 132 -11.20 -9.21 0.26
N VAL A 133 -10.02 -8.86 -0.23
CA VAL A 133 -9.86 -7.71 -1.14
C VAL A 133 -10.42 -8.03 -2.53
N GLU A 134 -10.23 -9.26 -3.00
CA GLU A 134 -10.83 -9.73 -4.25
C GLU A 134 -12.36 -9.82 -4.16
N SER A 135 -12.91 -10.12 -2.97
CA SER A 135 -14.36 -10.03 -2.74
C SER A 135 -14.86 -8.59 -2.91
N MET A 136 -14.15 -7.59 -2.38
CA MET A 136 -14.51 -6.18 -2.57
C MET A 136 -14.48 -5.80 -4.06
N ARG A 137 -13.39 -6.14 -4.77
CA ARG A 137 -13.26 -5.88 -6.20
C ARG A 137 -14.35 -6.56 -7.04
N SER A 138 -14.71 -7.79 -6.68
CA SER A 138 -15.79 -8.54 -7.33
C SER A 138 -17.15 -7.89 -7.13
N GLU A 139 -17.43 -7.35 -5.94
CA GLU A 139 -18.66 -6.60 -5.67
C GLU A 139 -18.71 -5.30 -6.47
N VAL A 140 -17.60 -4.55 -6.54
CA VAL A 140 -17.50 -3.36 -7.40
C VAL A 140 -17.74 -3.73 -8.85
N PHE A 141 -17.07 -4.77 -9.36
CA PHE A 141 -17.25 -5.24 -10.73
C PHE A 141 -18.71 -5.59 -11.03
N ARG A 142 -19.37 -6.39 -10.17
CA ARG A 142 -20.78 -6.79 -10.38
C ARG A 142 -21.73 -5.59 -10.35
N ALA A 143 -21.53 -4.66 -9.42
CA ALA A 143 -22.40 -3.51 -9.25
C ALA A 143 -22.24 -2.48 -10.37
N CYS A 144 -21.00 -2.24 -10.82
CA CYS A 144 -20.69 -1.23 -11.84
C CYS A 144 -20.85 -1.78 -13.28
N ARG A 145 -20.99 -3.10 -13.45
CA ARG A 145 -21.26 -3.73 -14.74
C ARG A 145 -22.76 -3.63 -15.06
N ALA A 146 -23.23 -2.46 -15.46
CA ALA A 146 -24.55 -2.35 -16.10
C ALA A 146 -24.56 -3.18 -17.41
N PRO A 147 -25.70 -3.81 -17.78
CA PRO A 147 -25.89 -4.22 -19.17
C PRO A 147 -25.97 -2.94 -20.01
N LEU A 148 -25.13 -2.85 -21.03
CA LEU A 148 -25.37 -1.93 -22.16
C LEU A 148 -26.73 -2.23 -22.79
#